data_AF-A0A7G6E7Y4-F1
#
_entry.id   AF-A0A7G6E7Y4-F1
#
_cell.length_a   1.000
_cell.length_b   1.000
_cell.length_c   1.000
_cell.angle_alpha   90.00
_cell.angle_beta   90.00
_cell.angle_gamma   90.00
#
_symmetry.space_group_name_H-M   'P 1'
#
loop_
_entity.id
_entity.type
_entity.pdbx_description
1 polymer ?
#
loop_
_entity_poly.entity_id
_entity_poly.type
_entity_poly.pdbx_seq_one_letter_code
_entity_poly.pdbx_strand_id
1 'polypeptide(L)' 'MTELQLYKFCQDKEIEWREDRLILWIPYSDIEEFVKMIGYDYFSDVGIDVCLLYNCIAVELNEICADFEIDPENILEKDY' A
#
# COMPACT_ATOMS: atom_id res chain seq x y z
N MET A 1 9.24 6.34 -3.91
CA MET A 1 9.31 4.96 -3.42
C MET A 1 9.81 4.03 -4.52
N THR A 2 10.58 2.99 -4.21
CA THR A 2 10.93 1.90 -5.17
C THR A 2 10.15 0.62 -4.87
N GLU A 3 10.04 -0.28 -5.86
CA GLU A 3 9.43 -1.60 -5.69
C GLU A 3 10.02 -2.36 -4.50
N LEU A 4 11.36 -2.42 -4.37
CA LEU A 4 12.02 -3.10 -3.26
C LEU A 4 11.68 -2.49 -1.89
N GLN A 5 11.48 -1.17 -1.81
CA GLN A 5 11.07 -0.51 -0.57
C GLN A 5 9.64 -0.92 -0.20
N LEU A 6 8.72 -0.86 -1.17
CA LEU A 6 7.34 -1.28 -0.97
C LEU A 6 7.25 -2.76 -0.58
N TYR A 7 7.94 -3.62 -1.32
CA TYR A 7 8.00 -5.06 -1.04
C TYR A 7 8.45 -5.33 0.40
N LYS A 8 9.55 -4.69 0.84
CA LYS A 8 10.05 -4.82 2.21
C LYS A 8 9.06 -4.31 3.24
N PHE A 9 8.39 -3.19 2.97
CA PHE A 9 7.37 -2.65 3.85
C PHE A 9 6.19 -3.60 4.00
N CYS A 10 5.80 -4.34 2.96
CA CYS A 10 4.65 -5.25 3.02
C CYS A 10 4.94 -6.61 3.71
N GLN A 11 6.21 -7.01 3.90
CA GLN A 11 6.56 -8.38 4.33
C GLN A 11 6.00 -8.81 5.68
N ASP A 12 5.79 -7.88 6.61
CA ASP A 12 5.30 -8.13 7.96
C ASP A 12 3.84 -7.68 8.14
N LYS A 13 3.16 -7.34 7.05
CA LYS A 13 1.80 -6.78 7.05
C LYS A 13 0.82 -7.76 6.43
N GLU A 14 -0.44 -7.58 6.80
CA GLU A 14 -1.54 -8.30 6.14
C GLU A 14 -1.78 -7.67 4.78
N ILE A 15 -1.72 -8.48 3.73
CA ILE A 15 -1.89 -8.09 2.33
C ILE A 15 -2.63 -9.20 1.60
N GLU A 16 -3.61 -8.83 0.77
CA GLU A 16 -4.50 -9.78 0.12
C GLU A 16 -5.00 -9.24 -1.22
N TRP A 17 -5.09 -10.11 -2.23
CA TRP A 17 -5.87 -9.83 -3.44
C TRP A 17 -7.37 -10.04 -3.17
N ARG A 18 -8.15 -8.97 -3.39
CA ARG A 18 -9.61 -9.02 -3.43
C ARG A 18 -10.07 -8.73 -4.85
N GLU A 19 -10.43 -9.79 -5.56
CA GLU A 19 -10.66 -9.74 -7.01
C GLU A 19 -9.39 -9.20 -7.70
N ASP A 20 -9.45 -8.01 -8.30
CA ASP A 20 -8.33 -7.36 -8.97
C ASP A 20 -7.69 -6.23 -8.15
N ARG A 21 -7.97 -6.17 -6.85
CA ARG A 21 -7.47 -5.13 -5.94
C ARG A 21 -6.55 -5.74 -4.89
N LEU A 22 -5.31 -5.28 -4.85
CA LEU A 22 -4.34 -5.62 -3.83
C LEU A 22 -4.56 -4.71 -2.62
N ILE A 23 -5.09 -5.27 -1.54
CA ILE A 23 -5.39 -4.52 -0.32
C ILE A 23 -4.28 -4.74 0.69
N LEU A 24 -3.75 -3.66 1.25
CA LEU A 24 -2.76 -3.67 2.33
C LEU A 24 -3.37 -3.09 3.61
N TRP A 25 -3.21 -3.80 4.72
CA TRP A 25 -3.58 -3.32 6.04
C TRP A 25 -2.35 -2.77 6.76
N ILE A 26 -2.41 -1.48 7.09
CA ILE A 26 -1.30 -0.75 7.69
C ILE A 26 -1.67 -0.38 9.13
N PRO A 27 -1.00 -0.95 10.15
CA PRO A 27 -1.19 -0.57 11.54
C PRO A 27 -0.98 0.94 11.74
N TYR A 28 -1.72 1.55 12.67
CA TYR A 28 -1.54 2.98 12.95
C TYR A 28 -0.13 3.37 13.38
N SER A 29 0.61 2.44 13.99
CA SER A 29 2.02 2.64 14.35
C SER A 29 2.93 2.85 13.14
N ASP A 30 2.52 2.36 11.96
CA ASP A 30 3.37 2.26 10.78
C ASP A 30 2.98 3.31 9.72
N ILE A 31 1.89 4.05 9.93
CA ILE A 31 1.42 5.11 9.01
C ILE A 31 2.51 6.15 8.78
N GLU A 32 3.23 6.56 9.82
CA GLU A 32 4.30 7.55 9.68
C GLU A 32 5.40 7.07 8.74
N GLU A 33 5.80 5.80 8.86
CA GLU A 33 6.79 5.17 7.99
C GLU A 33 6.27 5.07 6.55
N PHE A 34 5.02 4.65 6.38
CA PHE A 34 4.36 4.54 5.08
C PHE A 34 4.31 5.88 4.34
N VAL A 35 3.83 6.94 5.01
CA VAL A 35 3.71 8.28 4.42
C VAL A 35 5.09 8.84 4.08
N LYS A 36 6.10 8.61 4.91
CA LYS A 36 7.50 8.98 4.62
C LYS A 36 8.07 8.26 3.40
N MET A 37 7.71 6.99 3.22
CA MET A 37 8.17 6.17 2.11
C MET A 37 7.54 6.61 0.77
N ILE A 38 6.23 6.87 0.77
CA ILE A 38 5.48 7.29 -0.42
C ILE A 38 5.82 8.74 -0.78
N GLY A 39 5.88 9.62 0.21
CA GLY A 39 6.04 11.05 0.05
C GLY A 39 4.79 11.80 0.49
N TYR A 40 4.99 12.86 1.26
CA TYR A 40 3.90 13.62 1.88
C TYR A 40 2.93 14.23 0.86
N ASP A 41 3.41 14.55 -0.34
CA ASP A 41 2.62 15.24 -1.38
C ASP A 41 1.49 14.36 -1.95
N TYR A 42 1.64 13.03 -1.89
CA TYR A 42 0.61 12.09 -2.36
C TYR A 42 -0.67 12.13 -1.52
N PHE A 43 -0.55 12.46 -0.24
CA PHE A 43 -1.70 12.58 0.66
C PHE A 43 -2.26 14.02 0.72
N SER A 44 -1.62 15.01 0.08
CA SER A 44 -2.05 16.42 0.15
C SER A 44 -2.70 16.96 -1.13
N ASP A 45 -2.31 16.50 -2.33
CA ASP A 45 -2.80 17.06 -3.60
C ASP A 45 -3.88 16.22 -4.31
N VAL A 46 -3.73 14.90 -4.35
CA VAL A 46 -4.68 13.97 -5.02
C VAL A 46 -5.48 13.17 -3.99
N GLY A 47 -4.83 12.80 -2.89
CA GLY A 47 -5.40 11.96 -1.84
C GLY A 47 -5.41 10.49 -2.25
N ILE A 48 -5.18 9.62 -1.27
CA ILE A 48 -5.36 8.17 -1.43
C ILE A 48 -6.57 7.80 -0.58
N ASP A 49 -7.54 7.11 -1.17
CA ASP A 49 -8.70 6.64 -0.43
C ASP A 49 -8.30 5.50 0.51
N VAL A 50 -8.69 5.63 1.78
CA VAL A 50 -8.38 4.65 2.82
C VAL A 50 -9.62 4.27 3.60
N CYS A 51 -9.73 2.98 3.94
CA CYS A 51 -10.73 2.50 4.88
C CYS A 51 -10.15 2.52 6.29
N LEU A 52 -10.70 3.38 7.15
CA LEU A 52 -10.33 3.43 8.57
C LEU A 52 -10.96 2.24 9.32
N LEU A 53 -10.14 1.43 9.99
CA LEU A 53 -10.58 0.29 10.79
C LEU A 53 -10.34 0.56 12.29
N TYR A 54 -10.37 -0.45 13.15
CA TYR A 54 -10.21 -0.25 14.59
C TYR A 54 -8.74 0.04 15.00
N ASN A 55 -7.78 -0.63 14.36
CA ASN A 55 -6.35 -0.60 14.72
C ASN A 55 -5.41 -0.36 13.52
N CYS A 56 -5.97 -0.18 12.33
CA CYS A 56 -5.23 -0.02 11.08
C CYS A 56 -6.05 0.78 10.05
N ILE A 57 -5.41 1.09 8.93
CA ILE A 57 -6.10 1.48 7.70
C ILE A 57 -5.97 0.35 6.67
N ALA A 58 -6.96 0.19 5.81
CA ALA A 58 -6.85 -0.62 4.60
C ALA A 58 -6.72 0.30 3.38
N VAL A 59 -5.74 0.03 2.52
CA VAL A 59 -5.40 0.84 1.35
C VAL A 59 -5.34 -0.06 0.12
N GLU A 60 -5.87 0.42 -1.01
CA GLU A 60 -5.70 -0.25 -2.30
C GLU A 60 -4.32 0.11 -2.88
N LEU A 61 -3.43 -0.87 -2.93
CA LEU A 61 -2.06 -0.69 -3.40
C LEU A 61 -1.97 -0.46 -4.90
N ASN A 62 -2.96 -0.87 -5.70
CA ASN A 62 -2.92 -0.72 -7.15
C ASN A 62 -2.72 0.73 -7.60
N GLU A 63 -3.41 1.68 -6.94
CA GLU A 63 -3.29 3.11 -7.26
C GLU A 63 -1.87 3.60 -6.96
N ILE A 64 -1.34 3.25 -5.80
CA ILE A 64 0.03 3.60 -5.40
C ILE A 64 1.04 2.96 -6.36
N CYS A 65 0.89 1.67 -6.66
CA CYS A 65 1.77 0.97 -7.59
C CYS A 65 1.76 1.62 -8.98
N ALA A 66 0.60 2.06 -9.47
CA ALA A 66 0.48 2.76 -10.75
C ALA A 66 1.28 4.08 -10.78
N ASP A 67 1.21 4.87 -9.71
CA ASP A 67 1.93 6.16 -9.59
C ASP A 67 3.45 6.00 -9.57
N PHE A 68 3.94 4.85 -9.08
CA PHE A 68 5.37 4.53 -9.00
C PHE A 68 5.86 3.58 -10.11
N GLU A 69 5.02 3.27 -11.10
CA GLU A 69 5.30 2.33 -12.19
C GLU A 69 5.73 0.93 -11.69
N ILE A 70 5.11 0.45 -10.61
CA ILE A 70 5.34 -0.84 -9.98
C ILE A 70 4.26 -1.84 -10.43
N ASP A 71 4.64 -3.07 -10.75
CA ASP A 71 3.68 -4.16 -10.95
C ASP A 71 3.22 -4.69 -9.59
N PRO A 72 1.92 -4.61 -9.23
CA PRO A 72 1.43 -5.13 -7.96
C PRO A 72 1.69 -6.63 -7.77
N GLU A 73 1.77 -7.42 -8.86
CA GLU A 73 2.08 -8.86 -8.76
C GLU A 73 3.52 -9.12 -8.29
N ASN A 74 4.44 -8.15 -8.43
CA ASN A 74 5.78 -8.24 -7.85
C ASN A 74 5.77 -8.04 -6.32
N ILE A 75 4.70 -7.47 -5.76
CA ILE A 75 4.51 -7.30 -4.32
C ILE A 75 3.86 -8.54 -3.72
N LEU A 76 2.81 -9.05 -4.37
CA LEU A 76 2.13 -10.28 -4.01
C LEU A 76 1.61 -10.96 -5.29
N GLU A 77 2.03 -12.20 -5.56
CA GLU A 77 1.51 -12.96 -6.70
C GLU A 77 0.00 -13.24 -6.55
N LYS A 78 -0.75 -13.24 -7.67
CA LYS A 78 -2.15 -13.69 -7.68
C LYS A 78 -2.20 -15.21 -7.74
N ASP A 79 -2.90 -15.83 -6.80
CA ASP A 79 -3.30 -17.22 -6.91
C ASP A 79 -4.48 -17.33 -7.89
N TYR A 80 -4.26 -17.95 -9.05
CA TYR A 80 -5.25 -18.20 -10.10
C TYR A 80 -6.01 -19.52 -9.91
#